data_AF-W4QJ37-F1
#
_entry.id   AF-W4QJ37-F1
#
_cell.length_a   1.000
_cell.length_b   1.000
_cell.length_c   1.000
_cell.angle_alpha   90.00
_cell.angle_beta   90.00
_cell.angle_gamma   90.00
#
_symmetry.space_group_name_H-M   'P 1'
#
loop_
_entity.id
_entity.type
_entity.pdbx_description
1 polymer ?
#
loop_
_entity_poly.entity_id
_entity_poly.type
_entity_poly.pdbx_seq_one_letter_code
_entity_poly.pdbx_strand_id
1 'polypeptide(L)'
;MSGADNYPYYDNRYDMDWDIVEGNHILAHYQTLMNIRAEYSQIFSKGDRSKLAGDDDNGYLIFERSYEGESIVVGLNTNEEEETVTIPVPFTGEAVDLYSGITAPVESGQVTIDIPSMAYGGTVVLAELSEEPIEEPKPTEPEEKEKQKDKPIQKIDENDQIVDDTGFGDNEKNPPNETLPHTATDLYRWLLVGMILLAAGLIMIELKRRQQVG
;
A
#
# COMPACT_ATOMS: atom_id res chain seq x y z
N MET A 1 8.32 -13.44 -15.39
CA MET A 1 8.86 -13.10 -16.72
C MET A 1 9.74 -14.24 -17.17
N SER A 2 9.36 -14.92 -18.25
CA SER A 2 10.15 -16.01 -18.84
C SER A 2 10.75 -15.49 -20.13
N GLY A 3 12.06 -15.63 -20.30
CA GLY A 3 12.75 -15.20 -21.52
C GLY A 3 14.25 -15.13 -21.27
N ALA A 4 15.04 -15.62 -22.21
CA ALA A 4 16.49 -15.55 -22.13
C ALA A 4 16.97 -14.11 -22.43
N ASP A 5 18.08 -13.71 -21.83
CA ASP A 5 18.79 -12.48 -22.20
C ASP A 5 19.70 -12.79 -23.41
N ASN A 6 19.11 -12.84 -24.62
CA ASN A 6 19.75 -13.43 -25.81
C ASN A 6 19.66 -12.56 -27.09
N TYR A 7 20.10 -11.30 -27.00
CA TYR A 7 20.19 -10.41 -28.17
C TYR A 7 20.87 -11.08 -29.40
N PRO A 8 20.35 -10.91 -30.64
CA PRO A 8 19.28 -9.99 -31.07
C PRO A 8 17.85 -10.53 -30.92
N TYR A 9 17.66 -11.69 -30.30
CA TYR A 9 16.32 -12.21 -30.02
C TYR A 9 15.76 -11.53 -28.76
N TYR A 10 14.45 -11.27 -28.75
CA TYR A 10 13.77 -10.51 -27.72
C TYR A 10 12.82 -11.39 -26.91
N ASP A 11 13.27 -12.58 -26.51
CA ASP A 11 12.42 -13.56 -25.83
C ASP A 11 11.88 -13.06 -24.49
N ASN A 12 12.53 -12.08 -23.87
CA ASN A 12 12.07 -11.39 -22.66
C ASN A 12 11.10 -10.21 -22.92
N ARG A 13 10.74 -9.93 -24.19
CA ARG A 13 9.80 -8.89 -24.63
C ARG A 13 8.64 -9.49 -25.43
N TYR A 14 8.14 -10.63 -24.97
CA TYR A 14 6.96 -11.26 -25.54
C TYR A 14 5.72 -10.38 -25.35
N ASP A 15 4.76 -10.50 -26.27
CA ASP A 15 3.45 -9.89 -26.09
C ASP A 15 2.75 -10.53 -24.89
N MET A 16 2.22 -9.70 -23.99
CA MET A 16 1.53 -10.20 -22.80
C MET A 16 0.30 -11.02 -23.20
N ASP A 17 0.31 -12.29 -22.82
CA ASP A 17 -0.88 -13.13 -22.88
C ASP A 17 -1.83 -12.68 -21.77
N TRP A 18 -2.97 -12.10 -22.14
CA TRP A 18 -3.95 -11.58 -21.18
C TRP A 18 -4.85 -12.67 -20.61
N ASP A 19 -4.90 -13.85 -21.25
CA ASP A 19 -5.76 -14.95 -20.81
C ASP A 19 -5.23 -15.61 -19.52
N ILE A 20 -3.93 -15.46 -19.22
CA ILE A 20 -3.29 -16.03 -18.02
C ILE A 20 -3.52 -15.20 -16.74
N VAL A 21 -4.27 -14.10 -16.82
CA VAL A 21 -4.51 -13.18 -15.70
C VAL A 21 -5.58 -13.73 -14.75
N GLU A 22 -6.60 -14.39 -15.28
CA GLU A 22 -7.70 -14.93 -14.47
C GLU A 22 -7.22 -16.11 -13.60
N GLY A 23 -7.48 -16.04 -12.29
CA GLY A 23 -7.06 -17.10 -11.35
C GLY A 23 -5.55 -17.20 -11.12
N ASN A 24 -4.77 -16.19 -11.51
CA ASN A 24 -3.32 -16.22 -11.38
C ASN A 24 -2.86 -15.94 -9.94
N HIS A 25 -2.30 -16.97 -9.28
CA HIS A 25 -1.79 -16.87 -7.91
C HIS A 25 -0.62 -15.87 -7.76
N ILE A 26 0.20 -15.68 -8.79
CA ILE A 26 1.28 -14.68 -8.78
C ILE A 26 0.71 -13.27 -8.79
N LEU A 27 -0.33 -13.03 -9.60
CA LEU A 27 -1.03 -11.74 -9.58
C LEU A 27 -1.63 -11.45 -8.20
N ALA A 28 -2.32 -12.44 -7.62
CA ALA A 28 -2.90 -12.31 -6.28
C ALA A 28 -1.82 -12.00 -5.23
N HIS A 29 -0.70 -12.72 -5.26
CA HIS A 29 0.45 -12.47 -4.40
C HIS A 29 0.94 -11.01 -4.48
N TYR A 30 1.17 -10.49 -5.69
CA TYR A 30 1.63 -9.10 -5.86
C TYR A 30 0.57 -8.08 -5.43
N GLN A 31 -0.71 -8.33 -5.70
CA GLN A 31 -1.80 -7.44 -5.26
C GLN A 31 -1.84 -7.35 -3.73
N THR A 32 -1.75 -8.49 -3.03
CA THR A 32 -1.69 -8.52 -1.56
C THR A 32 -0.51 -7.72 -1.03
N LEU A 33 0.71 -7.96 -1.52
CA LEU A 33 1.90 -7.23 -1.05
C LEU A 33 1.84 -5.72 -1.36
N MET A 34 1.24 -5.33 -2.49
CA MET A 34 1.10 -3.92 -2.83
C MET A 34 0.07 -3.22 -1.96
N ASN A 35 -1.03 -3.88 -1.60
CA ASN A 35 -2.02 -3.35 -0.66
C ASN A 35 -1.40 -3.16 0.73
N ILE A 36 -0.69 -4.17 1.24
CA ILE A 36 0.05 -4.07 2.50
C ILE A 36 1.06 -2.91 2.45
N ARG A 37 1.81 -2.79 1.35
CA ARG A 37 2.76 -1.70 1.18
C ARG A 37 2.09 -0.33 1.11
N ALA A 38 0.90 -0.22 0.54
CA ALA A 38 0.16 1.03 0.46
C ALA A 38 -0.36 1.45 1.84
N GLU A 39 -0.92 0.51 2.59
CA GLU A 39 -1.42 0.70 3.96
C GLU A 39 -0.29 1.15 4.90
N TYR A 40 0.82 0.43 4.89
CA TYR A 40 1.99 0.72 5.73
C TYR A 40 3.09 1.50 4.98
N SER A 41 2.67 2.40 4.09
CA SER A 41 3.58 3.10 3.17
C SER A 41 4.71 3.84 3.86
N GLN A 42 4.48 4.45 5.02
CA GLN A 42 5.52 5.16 5.76
C GLN A 42 6.61 4.21 6.29
N ILE A 43 6.22 3.10 6.90
CA ILE A 43 7.15 2.07 7.40
C ILE A 43 7.97 1.48 6.26
N PHE A 44 7.34 1.13 5.13
CA PHE A 44 8.03 0.52 3.99
C PHE A 44 8.85 1.51 3.15
N SER A 45 8.51 2.80 3.14
CA SER A 45 9.27 3.81 2.36
C SER A 45 10.36 4.51 3.17
N LYS A 46 10.14 4.74 4.46
CA LYS A 46 11.03 5.53 5.33
C LYS A 46 11.57 4.78 6.54
N GLY A 47 10.94 3.67 6.93
CA GLY A 47 11.31 2.95 8.14
C GLY A 47 12.69 2.29 8.07
N ASP A 48 13.35 2.24 9.22
CA ASP A 48 14.62 1.55 9.41
C ASP A 48 14.43 0.03 9.27
N ARG A 49 15.50 -0.68 8.88
CA ARG A 49 15.49 -2.14 8.75
C ARG A 49 16.47 -2.79 9.71
N SER A 50 16.01 -3.73 10.54
CA SER A 50 16.84 -4.50 11.46
C SER A 50 16.67 -6.02 11.23
N LYS A 51 17.76 -6.80 11.22
CA LYS A 51 17.65 -8.28 11.13
C LYS A 51 17.28 -8.81 12.51
N LEU A 52 16.23 -9.64 12.58
CA LEU A 52 15.80 -10.29 13.82
C LEU A 52 16.28 -11.74 13.88
N ALA A 53 16.07 -12.49 12.80
CA ALA A 53 16.49 -13.88 12.67
C ALA A 53 16.78 -14.20 11.20
N GLY A 54 17.43 -15.32 10.94
CA GLY A 54 17.66 -15.78 9.58
C GLY A 54 18.88 -16.68 9.50
N ASP A 55 18.72 -17.75 8.74
CA ASP A 55 19.66 -18.86 8.63
C ASP A 55 19.79 -19.24 7.16
N ASP A 56 21.04 -19.33 6.69
CA ASP A 56 21.35 -19.67 5.31
C ASP A 56 21.07 -21.17 5.04
N ASP A 57 21.27 -22.04 6.04
CA ASP A 57 21.05 -23.49 5.90
C ASP A 57 19.56 -23.83 5.84
N ASN A 58 18.76 -23.13 6.64
CA ASN A 58 17.30 -23.26 6.67
C ASN A 58 16.60 -22.27 5.72
N GLY A 59 17.33 -21.50 4.90
CA GLY A 59 16.78 -20.72 3.80
C GLY A 59 15.75 -19.65 4.17
N TYR A 60 15.82 -19.06 5.36
CA TYR A 60 14.87 -18.02 5.80
C TYR A 60 15.53 -16.75 6.30
N LEU A 61 14.81 -15.63 6.22
CA LEU A 61 15.23 -14.33 6.70
C LEU A 61 14.07 -13.58 7.32
N ILE A 62 14.25 -13.12 8.56
CA ILE A 62 13.26 -12.30 9.27
C ILE A 62 13.88 -10.96 9.67
N PHE A 63 13.18 -9.89 9.35
CA PHE A 63 13.62 -8.54 9.66
C PHE A 63 12.45 -7.66 10.08
N GLU A 64 12.75 -6.69 10.92
CA GLU A 64 11.82 -5.63 11.30
C GLU A 64 11.95 -4.45 10.34
N ARG A 65 10.82 -3.78 10.11
CA ARG A 65 10.75 -2.41 9.60
C ARG A 65 10.04 -1.56 10.64
N SER A 66 10.65 -0.46 11.07
CA SER A 66 10.05 0.43 12.07
C SER A 66 10.14 1.89 11.70
N TYR A 67 9.09 2.65 12.02
CA TYR A 67 9.00 4.09 11.75
C TYR A 67 8.08 4.75 12.78
N GLU A 68 8.54 5.83 13.41
CA GLU A 68 7.75 6.65 14.37
C GLU A 68 7.05 5.88 15.51
N GLY A 69 7.60 4.72 15.91
CA GLY A 69 7.06 3.89 17.00
C GLY A 69 6.16 2.74 16.55
N GLU A 70 5.85 2.65 15.26
CA GLU A 70 5.19 1.51 14.64
C GLU A 70 6.23 0.54 14.07
N SER A 71 5.95 -0.76 14.15
CA SER A 71 6.84 -1.82 13.66
C SER A 71 6.07 -2.91 12.91
N ILE A 72 6.66 -3.36 11.81
CA ILE A 72 6.23 -4.53 11.03
C ILE A 72 7.37 -5.52 10.99
N VAL A 73 7.06 -6.80 11.17
CA VAL A 73 8.04 -7.88 11.01
C VAL A 73 7.75 -8.65 9.74
N VAL A 74 8.76 -8.78 8.87
CA VAL A 74 8.66 -9.50 7.60
C VAL A 74 9.52 -10.75 7.68
N GLY A 75 8.89 -11.91 7.47
CA GLY A 75 9.54 -13.20 7.33
C GLY A 75 9.53 -13.66 5.88
N LEU A 76 10.67 -14.14 5.39
CA LEU A 76 10.84 -14.69 4.05
C LEU A 76 11.39 -16.11 4.15
N ASN A 77 10.80 -17.03 3.40
CA ASN A 77 11.25 -18.40 3.23
C ASN A 77 11.54 -18.65 1.74
N THR A 78 12.76 -19.10 1.45
CA THR A 78 13.23 -19.39 0.09
C THR A 78 13.23 -20.87 -0.25
N ASN A 79 12.83 -21.73 0.68
CA ASN A 79 12.74 -23.18 0.48
C ASN A 79 11.43 -23.60 -0.20
N GLU A 80 11.43 -24.84 -0.69
CA GLU A 80 10.25 -25.49 -1.26
C GLU A 80 9.28 -26.03 -0.19
N GLU A 81 9.73 -26.13 1.06
CA GLU A 81 8.94 -26.58 2.21
C GLU A 81 8.58 -25.40 3.12
N GLU A 82 7.46 -25.53 3.82
CA GLU A 82 7.04 -24.60 4.88
C GLU A 82 7.96 -24.72 6.09
N GLU A 83 8.22 -23.61 6.78
CA GLU A 83 9.11 -23.56 7.93
C GLU A 83 8.41 -22.91 9.13
N THR A 84 8.31 -23.63 10.25
CA THR A 84 7.80 -23.10 11.52
C THR A 84 8.90 -22.38 12.29
N VAL A 85 8.72 -21.09 12.55
CA VAL A 85 9.73 -20.27 13.23
C VAL A 85 9.14 -19.52 14.43
N THR A 86 9.96 -19.38 15.48
CA THR A 86 9.65 -18.50 16.61
C THR A 86 10.40 -17.17 16.43
N ILE A 87 9.65 -16.09 16.31
CA ILE A 87 10.12 -14.77 15.93
C ILE A 87 10.03 -13.83 17.12
N PRO A 88 11.12 -13.15 17.53
CA PRO A 88 11.03 -12.06 18.49
C PRO A 88 10.33 -10.86 17.84
N VAL A 89 9.29 -10.33 18.47
CA VAL A 89 8.51 -9.20 17.96
C VAL A 89 8.58 -7.99 18.90
N PRO A 90 8.57 -6.76 18.37
CA PRO A 90 8.68 -5.53 19.17
C PRO A 90 7.35 -5.06 19.79
N PHE A 91 6.25 -5.77 19.56
CA PHE A 91 4.90 -5.45 20.03
C PHE A 91 4.33 -6.54 20.95
N THR A 92 3.15 -6.33 21.52
CA THR A 92 2.51 -7.24 22.49
C THR A 92 1.08 -7.57 22.08
N GLY A 93 0.38 -8.42 22.83
CA GLY A 93 -1.01 -8.76 22.53
C GLY A 93 -1.13 -9.83 21.45
N GLU A 94 -1.84 -9.54 20.37
CA GLU A 94 -2.01 -10.44 19.23
C GLU A 94 -1.29 -9.89 17.99
N ALA A 95 -0.65 -10.77 17.26
CA ALA A 95 -0.06 -10.49 15.95
C ALA A 95 -1.03 -10.96 14.86
N VAL A 96 -1.10 -10.21 13.77
CA VAL A 96 -1.80 -10.62 12.54
C VAL A 96 -0.79 -10.71 11.41
N ASP A 97 -0.79 -11.85 10.71
CA ASP A 97 -0.13 -11.95 9.41
C ASP A 97 -1.02 -11.32 8.35
N LEU A 98 -0.62 -10.16 7.84
CA LEU A 98 -1.34 -9.42 6.82
C LEU A 98 -1.35 -10.15 5.46
N TYR A 99 -0.46 -11.11 5.24
CA TYR A 99 -0.41 -11.88 4.00
C TYR A 99 -1.46 -12.99 3.97
N SER A 100 -1.53 -13.84 5.01
CA SER A 100 -2.50 -14.94 5.10
C SER A 100 -3.80 -14.58 5.83
N GLY A 101 -3.80 -13.52 6.64
CA GLY A 101 -4.88 -13.13 7.53
C GLY A 101 -4.93 -13.93 8.85
N ILE A 102 -3.96 -14.80 9.11
CA ILE A 102 -3.91 -15.62 10.32
C ILE A 102 -3.44 -14.77 11.50
N THR A 103 -4.10 -14.91 12.65
CA THR A 103 -3.67 -14.28 13.91
C THR A 103 -2.95 -15.28 14.82
N ALA A 104 -1.99 -14.78 15.59
CA ALA A 104 -1.24 -15.57 16.56
C ALA A 104 -0.97 -14.74 17.83
N PRO A 105 -1.04 -15.33 19.04
CA PRO A 105 -0.74 -14.61 20.26
C PRO A 105 0.75 -14.31 20.39
N VAL A 106 1.08 -13.15 20.95
CA VAL A 106 2.46 -12.79 21.32
C VAL A 106 2.73 -13.30 22.73
N GLU A 107 3.55 -14.34 22.85
CA GLU A 107 3.94 -14.93 24.13
C GLU A 107 5.37 -14.56 24.49
N SER A 108 5.56 -13.87 25.62
CA SER A 108 6.89 -13.45 26.09
C SER A 108 7.70 -12.66 25.05
N GLY A 109 7.03 -11.81 24.25
CA GLY A 109 7.65 -11.02 23.18
C GLY A 109 8.03 -11.83 21.94
N GLN A 110 7.48 -13.04 21.78
CA GLN A 110 7.73 -13.91 20.63
C GLN A 110 6.41 -14.39 20.01
N VAL A 111 6.44 -14.66 18.71
CA VAL A 111 5.33 -15.24 17.94
C VAL A 111 5.85 -16.46 17.21
N THR A 112 5.13 -17.59 17.31
CA THR A 112 5.42 -18.78 16.51
C THR A 112 4.45 -18.82 15.34
N ILE A 113 4.97 -18.86 14.12
CA ILE A 113 4.17 -18.90 12.89
C ILE A 113 4.86 -19.75 11.83
N ASP A 114 4.05 -20.32 10.94
CA ASP A 114 4.51 -21.06 9.77
C ASP A 114 4.73 -20.09 8.61
N ILE A 115 5.96 -20.03 8.09
CA ILE A 115 6.25 -19.28 6.87
C ILE A 115 6.01 -20.21 5.67
N PRO A 116 5.06 -19.90 4.77
CA PRO A 116 4.75 -20.73 3.61
C PRO A 116 5.99 -21.02 2.77
N SER A 117 5.94 -22.07 1.95
CA SER A 117 7.01 -22.31 0.99
C SER A 117 7.06 -21.23 -0.10
N MET A 118 8.18 -21.15 -0.81
CA MET A 118 8.39 -20.20 -1.90
C MET A 118 7.31 -20.32 -3.00
N ALA A 119 6.78 -21.53 -3.25
CA ALA A 119 5.72 -21.75 -4.24
C ALA A 119 4.39 -21.08 -3.86
N TYR A 120 4.16 -20.85 -2.57
CA TYR A 120 2.96 -20.19 -2.02
C TYR A 120 3.24 -18.74 -1.58
N GLY A 121 4.34 -18.16 -2.07
CA GLY A 121 4.72 -16.77 -1.85
C GLY A 121 5.81 -16.57 -0.80
N GLY A 122 6.13 -17.59 0.01
CA GLY A 122 7.31 -17.57 0.88
C GLY A 122 7.38 -16.41 1.85
N THR A 123 6.24 -15.81 2.22
CA THR A 123 6.19 -14.50 2.88
C THR A 123 5.18 -14.52 4.02
N VAL A 124 5.56 -13.92 5.14
CA VAL A 124 4.70 -13.56 6.27
C VAL A 124 4.98 -12.11 6.62
N VAL A 125 3.93 -11.32 6.89
CA VAL A 125 4.04 -9.92 7.29
C VAL A 125 3.25 -9.71 8.58
N LEU A 126 3.94 -9.72 9.71
CA LEU A 126 3.34 -9.56 11.03
C LEU A 126 3.22 -8.09 11.42
N ALA A 127 2.02 -7.71 11.82
CA ALA A 127 1.72 -6.45 12.49
C ALA A 127 1.01 -6.71 13.84
N GLU A 128 1.06 -5.74 14.73
CA GLU A 128 0.24 -5.75 15.95
C GLU A 128 -1.24 -5.62 15.57
N LEU A 129 -2.08 -6.51 16.08
CA LEU A 129 -3.52 -6.44 15.89
C LEU A 129 -4.08 -5.33 16.78
N SER A 130 -4.35 -4.18 16.19
CA SER A 130 -5.01 -3.04 16.84
C SER A 130 -6.51 -3.04 16.53
N GLU A 131 -7.36 -2.83 17.54
CA GLU A 131 -8.82 -2.67 17.39
C GLU A 131 -9.22 -1.24 16.96
N GLU A 132 -8.27 -0.33 16.76
CA GLU A 132 -8.55 1.04 16.30
C GLU A 132 -9.03 1.03 14.83
N PRO A 133 -10.00 1.89 14.44
CA PRO A 133 -10.52 1.91 13.08
C PRO A 133 -9.40 2.23 12.09
N ILE A 134 -9.23 1.35 11.09
CA ILE A 134 -8.31 1.51 9.96
C ILE A 134 -8.57 2.88 9.33
N GLU A 135 -7.65 3.83 9.51
CA GLU A 135 -7.70 5.11 8.80
C GLU A 135 -7.48 4.82 7.31
N GLU A 136 -8.48 5.09 6.47
CA GLU A 136 -8.36 4.99 5.03
C GLU A 136 -7.14 5.80 4.54
N PRO A 137 -6.36 5.28 3.57
CA PRO A 137 -5.19 5.99 3.06
C PRO A 137 -5.62 7.33 2.48
N LYS A 138 -5.13 8.40 3.12
CA LYS A 138 -5.32 9.79 2.71
C LYS A 138 -4.90 9.93 1.23
N PRO A 139 -5.74 10.48 0.34
CA PRO A 139 -5.36 10.69 -1.05
C PRO A 139 -4.12 11.57 -1.11
N THR A 140 -3.04 11.05 -1.70
CA THR A 140 -1.85 11.84 -1.99
C THR A 140 -2.24 12.88 -3.05
N GLU A 141 -2.22 14.15 -2.65
CA GLU A 141 -2.39 15.29 -3.55
C GLU A 141 -1.30 15.22 -4.65
N PRO A 142 -1.65 15.31 -5.94
CA PRO A 142 -0.65 15.21 -7.01
C PRO A 142 0.31 16.40 -6.93
N GLU A 143 1.61 16.11 -6.77
CA GLU A 143 2.67 17.10 -6.89
C GLU A 143 2.55 17.86 -8.22
N GLU A 144 2.41 19.18 -8.09
CA GLU A 144 2.40 20.14 -9.17
C GLU A 144 3.72 20.06 -9.95
N LYS A 145 3.64 19.63 -11.23
CA LYS A 145 4.80 19.60 -12.12
C LYS A 145 5.35 21.03 -12.30
N GLU A 146 6.49 21.31 -11.70
CA GLU A 146 7.27 22.51 -12.02
C GLU A 146 7.62 22.54 -13.52
N LYS A 147 7.12 23.56 -14.21
CA LYS A 147 7.46 23.88 -15.60
C LYS A 147 8.94 24.24 -15.68
N GLN A 148 9.74 23.43 -16.37
CA GLN A 148 11.08 23.82 -16.81
C GLN A 148 10.96 25.03 -17.74
N LYS A 149 11.64 26.13 -17.36
CA LYS A 149 11.85 27.30 -18.22
C LYS A 149 12.91 26.96 -19.26
N ASP A 150 12.53 27.03 -20.53
CA ASP A 150 13.44 27.03 -21.66
C ASP A 150 14.52 28.11 -21.51
N LYS A 151 15.79 27.70 -21.59
CA LYS A 151 16.91 28.58 -21.92
C LYS A 151 17.37 28.27 -23.36
N PRO A 152 17.78 29.30 -24.11
CA PRO A 152 17.84 29.24 -25.57
C PRO A 152 19.06 28.45 -26.06
N ILE A 153 18.82 27.58 -27.05
CA ILE A 153 19.83 26.85 -27.81
C ILE A 153 20.64 27.87 -28.65
N GLN A 154 21.96 27.88 -28.47
CA GLN A 154 22.89 28.62 -29.34
C GLN A 154 23.11 27.84 -30.64
N LYS A 155 23.15 28.61 -31.73
CA LYS A 155 23.32 28.23 -33.13
C LYS A 155 24.39 27.18 -33.40
N ILE A 156 24.06 26.23 -34.28
CA ILE A 156 25.00 25.66 -35.25
C ILE A 156 24.31 25.78 -36.61
N ASP A 157 24.95 26.53 -37.51
CA ASP A 157 24.49 26.82 -38.87
C ASP A 157 24.90 25.69 -39.85
N GLU A 158 23.95 25.39 -40.75
CA GLU A 158 24.05 25.09 -42.19
C GLU A 158 24.34 23.67 -42.75
N ASN A 159 23.50 23.33 -43.74
CA ASN A 159 23.37 22.16 -44.63
C ASN A 159 22.79 20.87 -43.98
N ASP A 160 21.66 20.31 -44.41
CA ASP A 160 21.21 20.10 -45.79
C ASP A 160 19.67 19.95 -45.88
N GLN A 161 19.18 20.06 -47.11
CA GLN A 161 17.84 20.32 -47.66
C GLN A 161 16.59 19.61 -47.07
N ILE A 162 15.52 20.40 -47.14
CA ILE A 162 14.07 20.21 -46.95
C ILE A 162 13.49 19.05 -47.78
N VAL A 163 12.58 18.26 -47.18
CA VAL A 163 11.31 17.87 -47.83
C VAL A 163 10.18 17.89 -46.79
N ASP A 164 9.23 18.81 -47.00
CA ASP A 164 7.92 18.88 -46.37
C ASP A 164 7.04 17.67 -46.77
N ASP A 165 6.28 17.11 -45.83
CA ASP A 165 4.87 16.78 -46.10
C ASP A 165 4.03 16.97 -44.84
N THR A 166 3.08 17.89 -44.97
CA THR A 166 2.13 18.36 -43.95
C THR A 166 0.88 17.50 -43.96
N GLY A 167 0.30 17.20 -42.79
CA GLY A 167 -1.05 16.61 -42.73
C GLY A 167 -1.67 16.49 -41.35
N PHE A 168 -2.35 17.55 -40.93
CA PHE A 168 -3.21 17.71 -39.74
C PHE A 168 -4.30 16.63 -39.54
N GLY A 169 -4.76 16.45 -38.29
CA GLY A 169 -6.05 15.80 -38.03
C GLY A 169 -6.43 15.63 -36.56
N ASP A 170 -6.79 16.73 -35.89
CA ASP A 170 -7.47 16.73 -34.59
C ASP A 170 -8.88 16.12 -34.74
N ASN A 171 -9.29 15.23 -33.83
CA ASN A 171 -10.71 14.97 -33.59
C ASN A 171 -10.98 14.41 -32.18
N GLU A 172 -11.30 15.35 -31.30
CA GLU A 172 -11.98 15.17 -30.03
C GLU A 172 -13.47 14.81 -30.28
N LYS A 173 -13.95 13.71 -29.68
CA LYS A 173 -15.38 13.42 -29.53
C LYS A 173 -15.66 12.80 -28.16
N ASN A 174 -16.19 13.61 -27.25
CA ASN A 174 -16.75 13.20 -25.96
C ASN A 174 -18.15 12.56 -26.14
N PRO A 175 -18.49 11.49 -25.39
CA PRO A 175 -19.87 11.15 -25.04
C PRO A 175 -20.22 11.58 -23.58
N PRO A 176 -21.52 11.61 -23.21
CA PRO A 176 -22.08 12.63 -22.32
C PRO A 176 -22.23 12.24 -20.86
N ASN A 177 -22.10 13.26 -19.99
CA ASN A 177 -22.63 13.44 -18.63
C ASN A 177 -23.28 12.20 -17.94
N GLU A 178 -22.46 11.42 -17.24
CA GLU A 178 -22.91 10.66 -16.08
C GLU A 178 -22.70 11.50 -14.81
N THR A 179 -23.81 11.82 -14.16
CA THR A 179 -23.83 12.52 -12.87
C THR A 179 -23.06 11.70 -11.83
N LEU A 180 -22.05 12.34 -11.22
CA LEU A 180 -21.26 11.78 -10.13
C LEU A 180 -22.15 11.35 -8.95
N PRO A 181 -21.84 10.24 -8.26
CA PRO A 181 -22.58 9.82 -7.08
C PRO A 181 -22.49 10.90 -5.98
N HIS A 182 -23.63 11.23 -5.37
CA HIS A 182 -23.70 12.15 -4.25
C HIS A 182 -23.11 11.51 -2.99
N THR A 183 -21.83 11.76 -2.72
CA THR A 183 -21.17 11.33 -1.48
C THR A 183 -20.50 12.51 -0.79
N ALA A 184 -21.34 13.34 -0.17
CA ALA A 184 -20.91 14.26 0.91
C ALA A 184 -22.09 14.77 1.75
N THR A 185 -23.31 14.87 1.19
CA THR A 185 -24.42 15.53 1.90
C THR A 185 -24.95 14.77 3.13
N ASP A 186 -24.87 13.43 3.15
CA ASP A 186 -25.41 12.65 4.26
C ASP A 186 -24.50 12.63 5.50
N LEU A 187 -23.18 12.73 5.32
CA LEU A 187 -22.22 12.81 6.43
C LEU A 187 -22.36 14.13 7.20
N TYR A 188 -22.45 15.26 6.49
CA TYR A 188 -22.68 16.57 7.12
C TYR A 188 -24.02 16.62 7.84
N ARG A 189 -25.04 15.90 7.35
CA ARG A 189 -26.35 15.87 8.01
C ARG A 189 -26.29 15.17 9.36
N TRP A 190 -25.60 14.04 9.46
CA TRP A 190 -25.42 13.34 10.73
C TRP A 190 -24.44 14.04 11.67
N LEU A 191 -23.38 14.67 11.16
CA LEU A 191 -22.46 15.48 11.97
C LEU A 191 -23.17 16.71 12.56
N LEU A 192 -24.02 17.37 11.77
CA LEU A 192 -24.80 18.53 12.22
C LEU A 192 -25.87 18.12 13.25
N VAL A 193 -26.55 16.98 13.05
CA VAL A 193 -27.45 16.41 14.05
C VAL A 193 -26.71 16.04 15.34
N GLY A 194 -25.51 15.46 15.23
CA GLY A 194 -24.65 15.14 16.38
C GLY A 194 -24.22 16.37 17.18
N MET A 195 -23.82 17.45 16.51
CA MET A 195 -23.49 18.72 17.16
C MET A 195 -24.71 19.36 17.85
N ILE A 196 -25.91 19.27 17.26
CA ILE A 196 -27.14 19.76 17.90
C ILE A 196 -27.46 18.96 19.17
N LEU A 197 -27.30 17.64 19.14
CA LEU A 197 -27.55 16.78 20.30
C LEU A 197 -26.54 17.04 21.44
N LEU A 198 -25.26 17.24 21.11
CA LEU A 198 -24.24 17.61 22.11
C LEU A 198 -24.53 18.98 22.74
N ALA A 199 -24.89 19.98 21.94
CA ALA A 199 -25.24 21.30 22.45
C ALA A 199 -26.47 21.24 23.36
N ALA A 200 -27.51 20.49 22.97
CA ALA A 200 -28.71 20.30 23.79
C ALA A 200 -28.41 19.58 25.12
N GLY A 201 -27.53 18.57 25.09
CA GLY A 201 -27.07 17.85 26.28
C GLY A 201 -26.33 18.77 27.28
N LEU A 202 -25.41 19.58 26.78
CA LEU A 202 -24.67 20.56 27.61
C LEU A 202 -25.61 21.60 28.24
N ILE A 203 -26.61 22.07 27.49
CA ILE A 203 -27.62 23.01 28.00
C ILE A 203 -28.46 22.37 29.11
N MET A 204 -28.90 21.11 28.95
CA MET A 204 -29.66 20.41 29.98
C MET A 204 -28.84 20.19 31.26
N ILE A 205 -27.55 19.88 31.15
CA ILE A 205 -26.66 19.71 32.30
C ILE A 205 -26.51 21.01 33.08
N GLU A 206 -26.31 22.14 32.39
CA GLU A 206 -26.16 23.45 33.03
C GLU A 206 -27.46 23.92 33.70
N LEU A 207 -28.63 23.64 33.09
CA LEU A 207 -29.93 23.94 33.70
C LEU A 207 -30.20 23.08 34.95
N LYS A 208 -29.85 21.79 34.91
CA LYS A 208 -29.98 20.89 36.08
C LYS A 208 -29.05 21.32 37.21
N ARG A 209 -27.83 21.75 36.90
CA ARG A 209 -26.87 22.27 37.88
C ARG A 209 -27.40 23.51 38.59
N ARG A 210 -28.12 24.39 37.89
CA ARG A 210 -28.72 25.60 38.47
C ARG A 210 -29.91 25.31 39.38
N GLN A 211 -30.68 24.26 39.12
CA GLN A 211 -31.82 23.87 39.96
C GLN A 211 -31.43 23.18 41.28
N GLN A 212 -30.21 22.62 41.38
CA GLN A 212 -29.73 21.96 42.61
C GLN A 212 -28.99 22.91 43.57
N VAL A 213 -28.75 24.16 43.16
CA VAL A 213 -27.98 25.16 43.93
C VAL A 213 -28.89 26.30 44.45
N GLY A 214 -30.20 26.20 44.25
CA GLY A 214 -31.22 27.10 44.83
C GLY A 214 -32.17 26.33 45.73
#